data_AF-A0A7J2UVT5-F1
#
_entry.id   AF-A0A7J2UVT5-F1
#
_cell.length_a   1.000
_cell.length_b   1.000
_cell.length_c   1.000
_cell.angle_alpha   90.00
_cell.angle_beta   90.00
_cell.angle_gamma   90.00
#
_symmetry.space_group_name_H-M   'P 1'
#
loop_
_entity.id
_entity.type
_entity.pdbx_description
1 polymer ?
#
loop_
_entity_poly.entity_id
_entity_poly.type
_entity_poly.pdbx_seq_one_letter_code
_entity_poly.pdbx_strand_id
1 'polypeptide(L)' 'MEKKYSMSREQLVEFFNGRASEAKEGFLKISDEKIDLPQDFKVEYEFKIENGQHEFEIEIKWK' A
#
# COMPACT_ATOMS: atom_id res chain seq x y z
N MET A 1 2.96 9.53 -13.30
CA MET A 1 4.36 9.32 -12.86
C MET A 1 4.36 8.06 -12.02
N GLU A 2 5.15 7.06 -12.38
CA GLU A 2 5.27 5.81 -11.63
C GLU A 2 6.52 5.90 -10.75
N LYS A 3 6.39 5.65 -9.44
CA LYS A 3 7.51 5.60 -8.49
C LYS A 3 7.61 4.17 -7.95
N LYS A 4 8.81 3.57 -8.00
CA LYS A 4 9.08 2.23 -7.46
C LYS A 4 9.89 2.33 -6.17
N TYR A 5 9.51 1.56 -5.17
CA TYR A 5 10.18 1.52 -3.87
C TYR A 5 10.56 0.06 -3.55
N SER A 6 11.70 -0.13 -2.90
CA SER A 6 12.15 -1.42 -2.38
C SER A 6 12.41 -1.29 -0.89
N MET A 7 12.06 -2.31 -0.12
CA MET A 7 12.13 -2.29 1.33
C MET A 7 12.53 -3.65 1.91
N SER A 8 13.21 -3.65 3.05
CA SER A 8 13.44 -4.84 3.86
C SER A 8 12.16 -5.30 4.55
N ARG A 9 12.21 -6.45 5.22
CA ARG A 9 11.08 -6.97 6.01
C ARG A 9 10.72 -6.04 7.18
N GLU A 10 11.72 -5.50 7.87
CA GLU A 10 11.51 -4.58 9.00
C GLU A 10 10.83 -3.30 8.50
N GLN A 11 11.31 -2.75 7.39
CA GLN A 11 10.72 -1.57 6.76
C GLN A 11 9.29 -1.83 6.27
N LEU A 12 8.97 -3.05 5.80
CA LEU A 12 7.61 -3.44 5.44
C LEU A 12 6.66 -3.43 6.64
N VAL A 13 7.12 -3.93 7.80
CA VAL A 13 6.30 -3.92 9.02
C VAL A 13 6.02 -2.50 9.48
N GLU A 14 7.04 -1.65 9.51
CA GLU A 14 6.89 -0.23 9.83
C GLU A 14 5.95 0.48 8.84
N PHE A 15 6.10 0.17 7.55
CA PHE A 15 5.24 0.69 6.50
C PHE A 15 3.77 0.35 6.79
N PHE A 16 3.42 -0.91 7.02
CA PHE A 16 2.03 -1.31 7.29
C PHE A 16 1.47 -0.70 8.58
N ASN A 17 2.27 -0.65 9.65
CA ASN A 17 1.84 -0.04 10.90
C ASN A 17 1.51 1.45 10.73
N GLY A 18 2.35 2.18 9.99
CA GLY A 18 2.11 3.58 9.64
C GLY A 18 0.84 3.76 8.81
N ARG A 19 0.71 3.00 7.71
CA ARG A 19 -0.46 3.10 6.81
C ARG A 19 -1.78 2.77 7.51
N ALA A 20 -1.77 1.81 8.44
CA ALA A 20 -2.98 1.46 9.20
C ALA A 20 -3.47 2.60 10.11
N SER A 21 -2.56 3.39 10.69
CA SER A 21 -2.91 4.57 11.48
C SER A 21 -3.45 5.69 10.58
N GLU A 22 -2.74 5.99 9.49
CA GLU A 22 -3.12 7.05 8.54
C GLU A 22 -4.49 6.76 7.89
N ALA A 23 -4.73 5.50 7.49
CA ALA A 23 -5.99 5.11 6.88
C ALA A 23 -7.19 5.32 7.82
N LYS A 24 -7.02 5.11 9.13
CA LYS A 24 -8.05 5.42 10.14
C LYS A 24 -8.34 6.92 10.25
N GLU A 25 -7.34 7.75 9.98
CA GLU A 25 -7.45 9.21 9.94
C GLU A 25 -7.92 9.72 8.58
N GLY A 26 -8.17 8.83 7.61
CA GLY A 26 -8.72 9.16 6.29
C GLY A 26 -7.67 9.63 5.28
N PHE A 27 -6.39 9.29 5.44
CA PHE A 27 -5.36 9.61 4.46
C PHE A 27 -4.27 8.53 4.38
N LEU A 28 -3.36 8.64 3.41
CA LEU A 28 -2.09 7.93 3.38
C LEU A 28 -0.97 8.93 3.12
N LYS A 29 0.15 8.78 3.82
CA LYS A 29 1.37 9.54 3.53
C LYS A 29 2.38 8.65 2.80
N ILE A 30 2.72 9.03 1.58
CA ILE A 30 3.70 8.33 0.74
C ILE A 30 4.83 9.30 0.41
N SER A 31 6.04 9.02 0.93
CA SER A 31 7.15 9.98 0.90
C SER A 31 6.73 11.31 1.54
N ASP A 32 6.76 12.41 0.78
CA ASP A 32 6.38 13.74 1.25
C ASP A 32 4.94 14.14 0.84
N GLU A 33 4.21 13.24 0.19
CA GLU A 33 2.86 13.47 -0.31
C GLU A 33 1.81 12.92 0.65
N LYS A 34 0.79 13.73 0.94
CA LYS A 34 -0.42 13.30 1.65
C LYS A 34 -1.53 13.07 0.63
N ILE A 35 -2.13 11.88 0.66
CA ILE A 35 -3.22 11.47 -0.22
C ILE A 35 -4.46 11.28 0.65
N ASP A 36 -5.48 12.12 0.49
CA ASP A 36 -6.74 11.95 1.23
C ASP A 36 -7.51 10.75 0.65
N LEU A 37 -7.95 9.85 1.54
CA LEU A 37 -8.76 8.70 1.17
C LEU A 37 -10.24 9.10 1.15
N PRO A 38 -10.98 8.81 0.07
CA PRO A 38 -12.42 9.04 0.07
C PRO A 38 -13.12 8.07 1.02
N GLN A 39 -14.37 8.34 1.40
CA GLN A 39 -15.16 7.39 2.19
C GLN A 39 -15.43 6.08 1.43
N ASP A 40 -15.57 6.17 0.10
CA ASP A 40 -15.88 5.05 -0.78
C ASP A 40 -14.67 4.75 -1.68
N PHE A 41 -13.84 3.79 -1.29
CA PHE A 41 -12.80 3.20 -2.16
C PHE A 41 -12.95 1.67 -2.22
N LYS A 42 -12.36 1.08 -3.26
CA LYS A 42 -12.24 -0.38 -3.38
C LYS A 42 -10.81 -0.81 -3.13
N VAL A 43 -10.67 -1.93 -2.42
CA VAL A 43 -9.38 -2.62 -2.23
C VAL A 43 -9.45 -3.94 -2.98
N GLU A 44 -8.48 -4.16 -3.85
CA GLU A 44 -8.25 -5.42 -4.54
C GLU A 44 -6.90 -5.98 -4.05
N TYR A 45 -6.80 -7.30 -3.93
CA TYR A 45 -5.55 -7.97 -3.63
C TYR A 45 -5.39 -9.20 -4.51
N GLU A 46 -4.18 -9.43 -4.97
CA GLU A 46 -3.81 -10.59 -5.78
C GLU A 46 -2.55 -11.23 -5.19
N PHE A 47 -2.45 -12.55 -5.29
CA PHE A 47 -1.23 -13.28 -4.99
C PHE A 47 -0.94 -14.29 -6.09
N LYS A 48 0.33 -14.44 -6.42
CA LYS A 48 0.79 -15.31 -7.50
C LYS A 48 2.03 -16.09 -7.06
N ILE A 49 2.06 -17.36 -7.42
CA ILE A 49 3.16 -18.29 -7.12
C ILE A 49 3.58 -18.95 -8.43
N GLU A 50 4.73 -18.57 -8.98
CA GLU A 50 5.26 -19.15 -10.23
C GLU A 50 6.77 -19.36 -10.14
N ASN A 51 7.25 -20.56 -10.51
CA ASN A 51 8.68 -20.91 -10.56
C ASN A 51 9.48 -20.55 -9.28
N GLY A 52 8.87 -20.71 -8.10
CA GLY A 52 9.49 -20.39 -6.80
C GLY A 52 9.53 -18.90 -6.46
N GLN A 53 8.93 -18.05 -7.29
CA GLN A 53 8.70 -16.64 -6.98
C GLN A 53 7.31 -16.47 -6.36
N HIS A 54 7.24 -15.64 -5.33
CA HIS A 54 6.01 -15.24 -4.68
C HIS A 54 5.78 -13.76 -4.94
N GLU A 55 4.61 -13.43 -5.45
CA GLU A 55 4.18 -12.05 -5.68
C GLU A 55 2.87 -11.83 -4.91
N PHE A 56 2.78 -10.67 -4.27
CA PHE A 56 1.60 -10.24 -3.55
C PHE A 56 1.40 -8.76 -3.83
N GLU A 57 0.22 -8.42 -4.33
CA GLU A 57 -0.16 -7.06 -4.70
C GLU A 57 -1.41 -6.65 -3.92
N ILE A 58 -1.39 -5.43 -3.39
CA ILE A 58 -2.57 -4.76 -2.82
C ILE A 58 -2.76 -3.47 -3.63
N GLU A 59 -3.93 -3.31 -4.22
CA GLU A 59 -4.27 -2.14 -5.00
C GLU A 59 -5.48 -1.43 -4.39
N ILE A 60 -5.38 -0.11 -4.24
CA ILE A 60 -6.46 0.75 -3.72
C ILE A 60 -6.85 1.71 -4.84
N LYS A 61 -8.11 1.64 -5.29
CA LYS A 61 -8.64 2.46 -6.40
C LYS A 61 -9.84 3.26 -5.97
N TRP A 62 -9.89 4.51 -6.39
CA TRP A 62 -11.05 5.39 -6.26
C TRP A 62 -11.18 6.30 -7.49
N LYS A 63 -12.34 6.96 -7.62
CA LYS A 63 -12.65 7.90 -8.71
C LYS A 63 -12.41 9.34 -8.30
#